data_AF-A0AAW2EYD4-F1
#
_entry.id   AF-A0AAW2EYD4-F1
#
_cell.length_a   1.000
_cell.length_b   1.000
_cell.length_c   1.000
_cell.angle_alpha   90.00
_cell.angle_beta   90.00
_cell.angle_gamma   90.00
#
_symmetry.space_group_name_H-M   'P 1'
#
loop_
_entity.id
_entity.type
_entity.pdbx_description
1 polymer ?
#
loop_
_entity_poly.entity_id
_entity_poly.type
_entity_poly.pdbx_seq_one_letter_code
_entity_poly.pdbx_strand_id
1 'polypeptide(L)'
;MCFWIIVSITKMVVFNYICEEVCTKANETKMFLNKLTIGTFDVEARQTIMQFIFQILRKPLKISGLGLFYFGFKFLFECGNFIAMIVVFVIQSPPKYSYI
;
A
#
# COMPACT_ATOMS: atom_id res chain seq x y z
N MET A 1 1.03 7.84 27.86
CA MET A 1 1.56 8.35 26.57
C MET A 1 2.01 7.21 25.65
N CYS A 2 2.88 6.29 26.09
CA CYS A 2 3.37 5.18 25.26
C CYS A 2 2.28 4.21 24.78
N PHE A 3 1.27 3.90 25.62
CA PHE A 3 0.16 3.03 25.23
C PHE A 3 -0.60 3.55 24.00
N TRP A 4 -0.91 4.85 23.97
CA TRP A 4 -1.58 5.48 22.83
C TRP A 4 -0.77 5.42 21.54
N ILE A 5 0.55 5.58 21.66
CA ILE A 5 1.49 5.48 20.53
C ILE A 5 1.47 4.06 19.98
N ILE A 6 1.58 3.04 20.84
CA ILE A 6 1.54 1.64 20.44
C ILE A 6 0.22 1.31 19.74
N VAL A 7 -0.93 1.69 20.33
CA VAL A 7 -2.25 1.47 19.72
C VAL A 7 -2.36 2.14 18.34
N SER A 8 -1.80 3.34 18.19
CA SER A 8 -1.82 4.08 16.92
C SER A 8 -0.97 3.39 15.86
N ILE A 9 0.22 2.91 16.22
CA ILE A 9 1.09 2.13 15.33
C ILE A 9 0.41 0.84 14.92
N THR A 10 -0.17 0.09 15.86
CA THR A 10 -0.91 -1.14 15.56
C THR A 10 -2.05 -0.88 14.58
N LYS A 11 -2.84 0.17 14.79
CA LYS A 11 -3.91 0.56 13.85
C LYS A 11 -3.37 0.87 12.46
N MET A 12 -2.26 1.60 12.36
CA MET A 12 -1.63 1.93 11.08
C MET A 12 -1.16 0.66 10.34
N VAL A 13 -0.54 -0.29 11.06
CA VAL A 13 -0.09 -1.57 10.48
C VAL A 13 -1.26 -2.40 9.98
N VAL A 14 -2.31 -2.55 10.79
CA VAL A 14 -3.52 -3.30 10.42
C VAL A 14 -4.19 -2.67 9.19
N PHE A 15 -4.29 -1.34 9.15
CA PHE A 15 -4.86 -0.65 8.01
C PHE A 15 -4.06 -0.90 6.72
N ASN A 16 -2.72 -0.79 6.79
CA ASN A 16 -1.86 -1.08 5.64
C ASN A 16 -1.95 -2.53 5.18
N TYR A 17 -2.08 -3.47 6.12
CA TYR A 17 -2.30 -4.89 5.80
C TYR A 17 -3.61 -5.10 5.04
N ILE A 18 -4.72 -4.53 5.54
CA ILE A 18 -6.02 -4.61 4.86
C ILE A 18 -5.95 -3.98 3.47
N CYS A 19 -5.28 -2.83 3.32
CA CYS A 19 -5.11 -2.19 2.02
C CYS A 19 -4.35 -3.10 1.04
N GLU A 20 -3.26 -3.72 1.47
CA GLU A 20 -2.51 -4.66 0.64
C GLU A 20 -3.38 -5.86 0.23
N GLU A 21 -4.06 -6.48 1.19
CA GLU A 21 -4.91 -7.65 0.94
C GLU A 21 -6.04 -7.34 -0.05
N VAL A 22 -6.69 -6.18 0.10
CA VAL A 22 -7.72 -5.71 -0.84
C VAL A 22 -7.13 -5.48 -2.23
N CYS A 23 -5.94 -4.89 -2.32
CA CYS A 23 -5.27 -4.66 -3.62
C CYS A 23 -4.90 -5.98 -4.29
N THR A 24 -4.39 -6.96 -3.53
CA THR A 24 -4.05 -8.30 -4.04
C THR A 24 -5.30 -9.04 -4.50
N LYS A 25 -6.35 -9.12 -3.68
CA LYS A 25 -7.63 -9.77 -4.07
C LYS A 25 -8.28 -9.09 -5.27
N ALA A 26 -8.24 -7.75 -5.34
CA ALA A 26 -8.70 -7.02 -6.51
C ALA A 26 -7.89 -7.42 -7.75
N ASN A 27 -6.57 -7.61 -7.61
CA ASN A 27 -5.72 -8.02 -8.72
C ASN A 27 -5.99 -9.46 -9.19
N GLU A 28 -6.23 -10.38 -8.27
CA GLU A 28 -6.64 -11.76 -8.57
C GLU A 28 -8.01 -11.80 -9.27
N THR A 29 -8.96 -11.01 -8.78
CA THR A 29 -10.29 -10.89 -9.38
C THR A 29 -10.21 -10.37 -10.81
N LYS A 30 -9.33 -9.38 -11.07
CA LYS A 30 -9.04 -8.91 -12.44
C LYS A 30 -8.51 -10.03 -13.33
N MET A 31 -7.58 -10.85 -12.83
CA MET A 31 -7.00 -11.96 -13.58
C MET A 31 -8.07 -13.01 -13.93
N PHE A 32 -8.98 -13.29 -13.00
CA PHE A 32 -10.12 -14.19 -13.23
C PHE A 32 -11.11 -13.61 -14.26
N LEU A 33 -11.46 -12.33 -14.14
CA LEU A 33 -12.35 -11.64 -15.08
C LEU A 33 -11.78 -11.64 -16.51
N ASN A 34 -10.46 -11.42 -16.65
CA ASN A 34 -9.80 -11.45 -17.95
C ASN A 34 -9.91 -12.83 -18.61
N LYS A 35 -9.77 -13.92 -17.84
CA LYS A 35 -9.97 -15.29 -18.34
C LYS A 35 -11.42 -15.54 -18.75
N LEU A 36 -12.39 -15.07 -17.97
CA LEU A 36 -13.81 -15.20 -18.29
C LEU A 36 -14.20 -14.45 -19.57
N THR A 37 -13.68 -13.23 -19.75
CA THR A 37 -13.95 -12.37 -20.91
C THR A 37 -13.43 -12.97 -22.22
N ILE A 38 -12.41 -13.83 -22.15
CA ILE A 38 -11.94 -14.60 -23.31
C ILE A 38 -12.93 -15.71 -23.69
N GLY A 39 -13.71 -16.23 -22.74
CA GLY A 39 -14.69 -17.31 -22.95
C GLY A 39 -16.11 -16.87 -23.28
N THR A 40 -16.45 -15.58 -23.18
CA THR A 40 -17.79 -15.06 -23.47
C THR A 40 -17.99 -14.80 -24.97
N PHE A 41 -19.07 -15.34 -25.56
CA PHE A 41 -19.40 -15.24 -27.00
C PHE A 41 -20.04 -13.92 -27.44
N ASP A 42 -20.58 -13.12 -26.52
CA ASP A 42 -21.21 -11.84 -26.85
C ASP A 42 -20.14 -10.74 -27.04
N VAL A 43 -20.06 -10.20 -28.26
CA VAL A 43 -18.98 -9.31 -28.70
C VAL A 43 -19.08 -7.93 -28.07
N GLU A 44 -20.30 -7.40 -27.86
CA GLU A 44 -20.52 -6.09 -27.23
C GLU A 44 -20.22 -6.16 -25.72
N ALA A 45 -20.81 -7.12 -25.00
CA ALA A 45 -20.51 -7.31 -23.58
C ALA A 45 -19.01 -7.57 -23.34
N ARG A 46 -18.37 -8.36 -24.21
CA ARG A 46 -16.92 -8.62 -24.15
C ARG A 46 -16.10 -7.35 -24.32
N GLN A 47 -16.46 -6.45 -25.23
CA GLN A 47 -15.75 -5.17 -25.43
C GLN A 47 -15.89 -4.24 -24.22
N THR A 48 -17.09 -4.07 -23.68
CA THR A 48 -17.31 -3.20 -22.51
C THR A 48 -16.57 -3.72 -21.28
N ILE A 49 -16.64 -5.04 -21.03
CA ILE A 49 -15.94 -5.68 -19.91
C ILE A 49 -14.42 -5.58 -20.13
N MET A 50 -13.92 -5.83 -21.34
CA MET A 50 -12.49 -5.68 -21.65
C MET A 50 -12.00 -4.26 -21.41
N GLN A 51 -12.72 -3.22 -21.84
CA GLN A 51 -12.31 -1.84 -21.60
C GLN A 51 -12.24 -1.52 -20.10
N PHE A 52 -13.23 -1.98 -19.32
CA PHE A 52 -13.22 -1.83 -17.86
C PHE A 52 -12.01 -2.55 -17.23
N ILE A 53 -11.78 -3.81 -17.60
CA ILE A 53 -10.62 -4.58 -17.15
C ILE A 53 -9.32 -3.89 -17.58
N PHE A 54 -9.24 -3.36 -18.81
CA PHE A 54 -8.04 -2.69 -19.33
C PHE A 54 -7.71 -1.41 -18.55
N GLN A 55 -8.71 -0.59 -18.23
CA GLN A 55 -8.52 0.60 -17.39
C GLN A 55 -8.02 0.21 -16.01
N ILE A 56 -8.59 -0.87 -15.47
CA ILE A 56 -8.24 -1.43 -14.18
C ILE A 56 -6.87 -2.18 -14.20
N LEU A 57 -6.43 -2.71 -15.35
CA LEU A 57 -5.11 -3.35 -15.58
C LEU A 57 -4.00 -2.31 -15.72
N ARG A 58 -4.28 -1.22 -16.43
CA ARG A 58 -3.29 -0.16 -16.70
C ARG A 58 -2.85 0.57 -15.43
N LYS A 59 -3.69 0.57 -14.39
CA LYS A 59 -3.32 0.99 -13.04
C LYS A 59 -3.76 -0.08 -12.04
N PRO A 60 -2.86 -0.97 -11.55
CA PRO A 60 -3.19 -1.86 -10.45
C PRO A 60 -3.77 -1.03 -9.31
N LEU A 61 -4.77 -1.58 -8.63
CA LEU A 61 -5.47 -0.82 -7.58
C LEU A 61 -4.43 -0.56 -6.49
N LYS A 62 -4.14 0.71 -6.25
CA LYS A 62 -3.27 1.14 -5.16
C LYS A 62 -4.04 2.20 -4.41
N ILE A 63 -4.27 1.93 -3.13
CA ILE A 63 -4.96 2.88 -2.27
C ILE A 63 -3.92 3.94 -1.90
N SER A 64 -4.18 5.20 -2.29
CA SER A 64 -3.30 6.31 -1.94
C SER A 64 -3.88 7.13 -0.79
N GLY A 65 -3.01 7.56 0.12
CA GLY A 65 -3.34 8.56 1.12
C GLY A 65 -3.21 9.94 0.51
N LEU A 66 -4.33 10.54 0.11
CA LEU A 66 -4.38 11.90 -0.47
C LEU A 66 -3.47 12.10 -1.69
N GLY A 67 -3.09 11.02 -2.38
CA GLY A 67 -2.13 11.06 -3.50
C GLY A 67 -0.66 11.24 -3.11
N LEU A 68 -0.34 11.32 -1.82
CA LEU A 68 1.03 11.56 -1.33
C LEU A 68 1.84 10.26 -1.18
N PHE A 69 1.18 9.18 -0.77
CA PHE A 69 1.81 7.87 -0.57
C PHE A 69 0.80 6.76 -0.88
N TYR A 70 1.32 5.55 -1.14
CA TYR A 70 0.50 4.37 -1.38
C TYR A 70 0.54 3.46 -0.16
N PHE A 71 -0.62 3.08 0.36
CA PHE A 71 -0.72 2.13 1.45
C PHE A 71 -0.30 0.73 0.98
N GLY A 72 0.33 -0.02 1.90
CA GLY A 72 0.82 -1.37 1.64
C GLY A 72 2.10 -1.69 2.42
N PHE A 73 2.63 -2.89 2.25
CA PHE A 73 3.83 -3.31 2.97
C PHE A 73 5.06 -2.48 2.64
N LYS A 74 5.16 -1.99 1.41
CA LYS A 74 6.24 -1.09 0.98
C LYS A 74 6.29 0.18 1.83
N PHE A 75 5.13 0.79 2.11
CA PHE A 75 5.04 1.98 2.94
C PHE A 75 5.47 1.70 4.39
N LEU A 76 5.02 0.58 4.97
CA LEU A 76 5.44 0.17 6.31
C LEU A 76 6.96 -0.02 6.41
N PHE A 77 7.57 -0.65 5.40
CA PHE A 77 9.02 -0.85 5.35
C PHE A 77 9.77 0.48 5.24
N GLU A 78 9.33 1.39 4.38
CA GLU A 78 9.91 2.73 4.25
C GLU A 78 9.77 3.53 5.56
N CYS A 79 8.62 3.48 6.23
CA CYS A 79 8.44 4.09 7.56
C CYS A 79 9.39 3.49 8.60
N GLY A 80 9.56 2.16 8.61
CA GLY A 80 10.49 1.49 9.52
C GLY A 80 11.94 1.94 9.31
N ASN A 81 12.38 2.00 8.05
CA ASN A 81 13.73 2.49 7.71
C ASN A 81 13.93 3.95 8.09
N PHE A 82 12.92 4.80 7.88
CA PHE A 82 12.98 6.20 8.27
C PHE A 82 13.12 6.37 9.79
N ILE A 83 12.35 5.62 10.58
CA ILE A 83 12.47 5.62 12.04
C ILE A 83 13.84 5.12 12.48
N ALA A 84 14.34 4.02 11.90
CA ALA A 84 15.66 3.48 12.19
C ALA A 84 16.77 4.51 11.88
N MET A 85 16.68 5.19 10.74
CA MET A 85 17.61 6.26 10.37
C MET A 85 17.62 7.40 11.40
N ILE A 86 16.44 7.85 11.85
CA ILE A 86 16.33 8.87 12.91
C ILE A 86 16.98 8.37 14.20
N VAL A 87 16.69 7.14 14.62
CA VAL A 87 17.27 6.56 15.85
C VAL A 87 18.80 6.54 15.77
N VAL A 88 19.34 6.06 14.65
CA VAL A 88 20.79 6.04 14.41
C VAL A 88 21.38 7.44 14.44
N PHE A 89 20.73 8.40 13.79
CA PHE A 89 21.18 9.80 13.78
C PHE A 89 21.18 10.41 15.18
N VAL A 90 20.16 10.15 15.99
CA VAL A 90 20.08 10.62 17.38
C VAL A 90 21.19 10.00 18.24
N ILE A 91 21.44 8.69 18.10
CA ILE A 91 22.51 7.99 18.83
C ILE A 91 23.89 8.53 18.44
N GLN A 92 24.11 8.80 17.16
CA GLN A 92 25.39 9.30 16.65
C GLN A 92 25.58 10.81 16.86
N SER A 93 24.51 11.55 17.16
CA SER A 93 24.62 12.98 17.40
C SER A 93 25.47 13.25 18.66
N PRO A 94 26.53 14.07 18.58
CA PRO A 94 27.40 14.33 19.72
C PRO A 94 26.60 14.99 20.85
N PRO A 95 26.88 14.65 22.12
CA PRO A 95 26.20 15.25 23.25
C PRO A 95 26.41 16.77 23.22
N LYS A 96 25.32 17.53 23.22
CA LYS A 96 25.35 19.01 23.26
C LYS A 96 25.91 19.60 24.56
N TYR A 97 26.42 18.78 25.48
CA TYR A 97 26.84 19.18 26.84
C TYR A 97 28.34 18.97 27.11
N SER A 98 29.21 19.24 26.13
CA SER A 98 30.67 19.16 26.28
C SER A 98 31.37 20.50 25.99
N TYR A 99 30.76 21.62 26.40
CA TYR A 99 31.39 22.95 26.41
C TYR A 99 31.06 23.71 27.71
N ILE A 100 31.56 23.19 28.83
CA ILE A 100 31.97 23.98 30.01
C ILE A 100 33.25 23.35 30.54
#